data_AF-A0A915A031-F1
#
_entry.id   AF-A0A915A031-F1
#
_cell.length_a   1.000
_cell.length_b   1.000
_cell.length_c   1.000
_cell.angle_alpha   90.00
_cell.angle_beta   90.00
_cell.angle_gamma   90.00
#
_symmetry.space_group_name_H-M   'P 1'
#
loop_
_entity.id
_entity.type
_entity.pdbx_description
1 polymer ?
#
loop_
_entity_poly.entity_id
_entity_poly.type
_entity_poly.pdbx_seq_one_letter_code
_entity_poly.pdbx_strand_id
1 'polypeptide(L)'
;MRRAVGTSSISIPAETSRRETTSSSLPKYKFHLGACSSSRTPASSRRSAKSCVIVSVVEGRGNARGEVGLASMDALCSELSLSQFIDTASYTRLRIQLQVLDPVEVIVPDTAMDKSKSMTAVVEIIENTFPSAELTFVARQHFSDMRGVQLVQQLSTDESSNITAEVLQKYYCMAAAAALIKYVEHIQNVLFAQSSLKITYEGLSKVCFIGHTRASSNRSLYSVLENCLTGGGVRMLRSNLLQPSADVSVINARCDAVDELLSNQPKLERLRAIISGAYEIQHLVTLCCYLEKEADSIRSTEQKLSQVLNLKDTLNLIGPLRKALDSSKSTILKACYESLNDARFEEVRKALNERLSSKATMVEKSSFGVRNRRCYAVRDGQNNMIDLARRAYEEMLADVEEKAKEETANLADAKLVYTAQRGFHYSIGIADPLIELRLPSMFIQVVRHRASISCTTRELIKYNDRIAVAVDEIMVNSNAVVVGLLSQIRASIGYLYSVVEVISTIDFFASLAMYAMKTPTVRPSFSEANALVIRRGRHPLLDIAIDDVIANDCYLSKESRIAIITGPNMVCFPPKIFSFIHSILIAFNFAQL
;
A
#
# COMPACT_ATOMS: atom_id res chain seq x y z
N MET A 1 50.12 -43.20 -41.29
CA MET A 1 51.41 -42.64 -40.85
C MET A 1 51.17 -41.69 -39.68
N ARG A 2 51.91 -41.91 -38.59
CA ARG A 2 52.26 -41.08 -37.42
C ARG A 2 51.75 -39.62 -37.43
N ARG A 3 50.93 -39.16 -36.46
CA ARG A 3 51.25 -38.67 -35.08
C ARG A 3 52.20 -37.45 -35.01
N ALA A 4 51.67 -36.32 -34.52
CA ALA A 4 52.20 -35.40 -33.47
C ALA A 4 51.24 -34.18 -33.38
N VAL A 5 50.43 -33.91 -32.33
CA VAL A 5 50.60 -33.73 -30.87
C VAL A 5 51.08 -32.32 -30.46
N GLY A 6 50.29 -31.66 -29.60
CA GLY A 6 50.69 -30.56 -28.71
C GLY A 6 49.65 -29.43 -28.58
N THR A 7 48.52 -29.55 -27.86
CA THR A 7 48.25 -29.46 -26.38
C THR A 7 47.94 -28.06 -25.82
N SER A 8 46.98 -28.07 -24.87
CA SER A 8 46.59 -27.06 -23.86
C SER A 8 45.50 -26.04 -24.28
N SER A 9 44.46 -25.69 -23.50
CA SER A 9 43.84 -26.22 -22.28
C SER A 9 42.63 -25.31 -21.93
N ILE A 10 41.50 -25.92 -21.54
CA ILE A 10 40.56 -25.49 -20.47
C ILE A 10 39.84 -24.12 -20.62
N SER A 11 38.51 -24.15 -20.77
CA SER A 11 37.55 -23.76 -19.69
C SER A 11 36.11 -23.74 -20.21
N ILE A 12 35.29 -24.62 -19.64
CA ILE A 12 33.82 -24.61 -19.75
C ILE A 12 33.33 -23.60 -18.70
N PRO A 13 32.54 -22.56 -19.06
CA PRO A 13 31.90 -21.72 -18.07
C PRO A 13 30.65 -22.44 -17.55
N ALA A 14 30.74 -22.79 -16.28
CA ALA A 14 29.73 -23.24 -15.33
C ALA A 14 28.25 -23.00 -15.74
N GLU A 15 27.51 -24.12 -15.74
CA GLU A 15 26.07 -24.15 -15.48
C GLU A 15 25.78 -23.39 -14.17
N THR A 16 25.21 -22.20 -14.29
CA THR A 16 24.54 -21.56 -13.17
C THR A 16 23.20 -22.27 -12.97
N SER A 17 23.16 -23.09 -11.93
CA SER A 17 21.98 -23.74 -11.38
C SER A 17 20.80 -22.78 -11.26
N ARG A 18 19.91 -22.75 -12.25
CA ARG A 18 18.55 -22.23 -12.06
C ARG A 18 17.78 -23.32 -11.33
N ARG A 19 17.49 -23.05 -10.06
CA ARG A 19 16.48 -23.78 -9.29
C ARG A 19 15.17 -23.71 -10.07
N GLU A 20 14.82 -24.79 -10.76
CA GLU A 20 13.43 -25.12 -11.00
C GLU A 20 12.78 -25.33 -9.62
N THR A 21 12.17 -24.28 -9.08
CA THR A 21 11.31 -24.44 -7.91
C THR A 21 10.00 -25.05 -8.41
N THR A 22 9.91 -26.36 -8.21
CA THR A 22 8.67 -27.11 -7.98
C THR A 22 7.55 -26.21 -7.46
N SER A 23 6.41 -26.26 -8.16
CA SER A 23 5.11 -25.68 -7.82
C SER A 23 4.90 -25.45 -6.31
N SER A 24 5.08 -24.22 -5.85
CA SER A 24 4.52 -23.79 -4.58
C SER A 24 3.10 -23.29 -4.83
N SER A 25 2.10 -24.00 -4.33
CA SER A 25 0.68 -23.60 -4.30
C SER A 25 0.40 -22.37 -3.41
N LEU A 26 1.44 -21.67 -2.95
CA LEU A 26 1.38 -20.52 -2.06
C LEU A 26 1.61 -19.23 -2.86
N PRO A 27 0.86 -18.15 -2.57
CA PRO A 27 1.03 -16.88 -3.27
C PRO A 27 2.45 -16.32 -3.05
N LYS A 28 3.11 -15.87 -4.13
CA LYS A 28 4.48 -15.29 -4.09
C LYS A 28 4.54 -14.07 -3.18
N TYR A 29 3.47 -13.27 -3.16
CA TYR A 29 3.32 -12.08 -2.32
C TYR A 29 2.25 -12.30 -1.25
N LYS A 30 2.60 -12.05 0.02
CA LYS A 30 1.69 -12.22 1.16
C LYS A 30 1.23 -10.87 1.70
N PHE A 31 -0.04 -10.77 2.06
CA PHE A 31 -0.55 -9.71 2.93
C PHE A 31 0.13 -9.81 4.31
N HIS A 32 1.19 -9.04 4.51
CA HIS A 32 1.74 -8.82 5.85
C HIS A 32 1.06 -7.60 6.46
N LEU A 33 -0.12 -7.78 7.06
CA LEU A 33 -0.52 -6.88 8.14
C LEU A 33 0.47 -7.10 9.29
N GLY A 34 1.30 -6.09 9.54
CA GLY A 34 2.30 -6.12 10.60
C GLY A 34 1.68 -6.54 11.92
N ALA A 35 2.20 -7.63 12.49
CA ALA A 35 2.04 -7.89 13.91
C ALA A 35 2.64 -6.70 14.64
N CYS A 36 1.81 -5.91 15.31
CA CYS A 36 2.25 -4.99 16.35
C CYS A 36 2.78 -5.80 17.54
N SER A 37 3.98 -6.38 17.40
CA SER A 37 4.80 -6.76 18.55
C SER A 37 5.74 -5.59 18.84
N SER A 38 5.44 -4.86 19.90
CA SER A 38 6.22 -3.72 20.35
C SER A 38 7.63 -4.14 20.77
N SER A 39 8.63 -3.62 20.08
CA SER A 39 9.89 -3.20 20.71
C SER A 39 10.14 -1.76 20.29
N ARG A 40 9.79 -0.83 21.19
CA ARG A 40 10.09 0.60 21.04
C ARG A 40 11.60 0.80 21.00
N THR A 41 12.12 1.11 19.82
CA THR A 41 13.36 1.87 19.65
C THR A 41 13.00 3.13 18.85
N PRO A 42 13.49 4.32 19.23
CA PRO A 42 13.23 5.54 18.49
C PRO A 42 14.19 5.62 17.29
N ALA A 43 13.71 6.19 16.19
CA ALA A 43 14.48 6.58 15.01
C ALA A 43 15.14 5.45 14.20
N SER A 44 14.32 4.64 13.50
CA SER A 44 14.61 4.16 12.14
C SER A 44 13.42 3.33 11.64
N SER A 45 12.86 3.71 10.49
CA SER A 45 11.88 2.94 9.72
C SER A 45 10.48 2.71 10.32
N ARG A 46 9.64 3.77 10.30
CA ARG A 46 8.27 3.55 9.83
C ARG A 46 8.34 3.32 8.33
N ARG A 47 8.76 2.11 7.91
CA ARG A 47 8.59 1.70 6.52
C ARG A 47 7.09 1.55 6.30
N SER A 48 6.53 2.52 5.58
CA SER A 48 5.23 2.43 4.90
C SER A 48 5.08 1.01 4.32
N ALA A 49 3.86 0.45 4.38
CA ALA A 49 3.53 -0.80 3.73
C ALA A 49 4.13 -0.80 2.32
N LYS A 50 5.11 -1.67 2.05
CA LYS A 50 5.77 -1.70 0.74
C LYS A 50 4.70 -2.06 -0.30
N SER A 51 4.30 -1.09 -1.12
CA SER A 51 3.45 -1.32 -2.29
C SER A 51 4.10 -2.39 -3.16
N CYS A 52 3.34 -3.40 -3.56
CA CYS A 52 3.85 -4.52 -4.34
C CYS A 52 3.48 -4.31 -5.80
N VAL A 53 4.04 -3.26 -6.40
CA VAL A 53 3.71 -2.87 -7.77
C VAL A 53 4.43 -3.78 -8.75
N ILE A 54 3.65 -4.43 -9.60
CA ILE A 54 4.10 -5.28 -10.70
C ILE A 54 3.78 -4.53 -12.00
N VAL A 55 4.77 -4.44 -12.88
CA VAL A 55 4.68 -3.68 -14.13
C VAL A 55 4.93 -4.60 -15.31
N SER A 56 4.12 -4.47 -16.36
CA SER A 56 4.29 -5.16 -17.64
C SER A 56 4.64 -4.13 -18.71
N VAL A 57 5.73 -4.36 -19.43
CA VAL A 57 6.24 -3.46 -20.47
C VAL A 57 6.28 -4.17 -21.82
N VAL A 58 5.70 -3.53 -22.85
CA VAL A 58 5.72 -4.03 -24.23
C VAL A 58 6.18 -2.92 -25.16
N GLU A 59 7.18 -3.20 -26.00
CA GLU A 59 7.66 -2.28 -27.04
C GLU A 59 7.12 -2.69 -28.43
N GLY A 60 6.72 -1.69 -29.20
CA GLY A 60 6.36 -1.83 -30.61
C GLY A 60 7.53 -2.16 -31.53
N ARG A 61 7.22 -2.81 -32.65
CA ARG A 61 8.21 -3.25 -33.68
C ARG A 61 7.91 -2.62 -35.03
N GLY A 62 8.93 -2.55 -35.88
CA GLY A 62 8.81 -2.03 -37.25
C GLY A 62 8.44 -0.56 -37.25
N ASN A 63 7.33 -0.21 -37.91
CA ASN A 63 6.87 1.18 -38.04
C ASN A 63 6.37 1.80 -36.73
N ALA A 64 6.10 0.98 -35.71
CA ALA A 64 5.70 1.41 -34.37
C ALA A 64 6.87 1.32 -33.35
N ARG A 65 8.12 1.33 -33.82
CA ARG A 65 9.30 1.31 -32.96
C ARG A 65 9.35 2.60 -32.14
N GLY A 66 9.53 2.46 -30.82
CA GLY A 66 9.48 3.58 -29.87
C GLY A 66 8.11 3.80 -29.23
N GLU A 67 7.04 3.11 -29.68
CA GLU A 67 5.81 3.03 -28.90
C GLU A 67 5.97 2.02 -27.78
N VAL A 68 5.67 2.46 -26.55
CA VAL A 68 5.72 1.63 -25.35
C VAL A 68 4.32 1.53 -24.76
N GLY A 69 3.84 0.30 -24.59
CA GLY A 69 2.68 -0.04 -23.80
C GLY A 69 3.12 -0.43 -22.39
N LEU A 70 2.51 0.19 -21.40
CA LEU A 70 2.79 -0.01 -19.99
C LEU A 70 1.48 -0.36 -19.29
N ALA A 71 1.47 -1.46 -18.55
CA ALA A 71 0.41 -1.80 -17.62
C ALA A 71 1.04 -1.98 -16.24
N SER A 72 0.42 -1.44 -15.19
CA SER A 72 0.88 -1.67 -13.83
C SER A 72 -0.28 -1.99 -12.89
N MET A 73 -0.01 -2.88 -11.95
CA MET A 73 -0.98 -3.34 -10.97
C MET A 73 -0.27 -3.55 -9.65
N ASP A 74 -0.86 -3.05 -8.56
CA ASP A 74 -0.38 -3.37 -7.23
C ASP A 74 -0.97 -4.72 -6.79
N ALA A 75 -0.14 -5.66 -6.40
CA ALA A 75 -0.63 -6.96 -5.93
C ALA A 75 -1.46 -6.83 -4.62
N LEU A 76 -1.39 -5.69 -3.95
CA LEU A 76 -2.16 -5.38 -2.73
C LEU A 76 -3.38 -4.48 -3.00
N CYS A 77 -3.40 -3.76 -4.12
CA CYS A 77 -4.51 -2.88 -4.51
C CYS A 77 -5.08 -3.36 -5.86
N SER A 78 -6.39 -3.59 -5.90
CA SER A 78 -7.14 -4.01 -7.10
C SER A 78 -7.33 -2.88 -8.14
N GLU A 79 -6.26 -2.13 -8.40
CA GLU A 79 -6.20 -1.05 -9.37
C GLU A 79 -5.18 -1.39 -10.46
N LEU A 80 -5.64 -1.35 -11.70
CA LEU A 80 -4.84 -1.55 -12.90
C LEU A 80 -4.70 -0.19 -13.61
N SER A 81 -3.49 0.33 -13.67
CA SER A 81 -3.18 1.53 -14.45
C SER A 81 -2.57 1.16 -15.80
N LEU A 82 -3.08 1.81 -16.83
CA LEU A 82 -2.79 1.55 -18.23
C LEU A 82 -2.24 2.84 -18.84
N SER A 83 -1.12 2.75 -19.54
CA SER A 83 -0.60 3.86 -20.34
C SER A 83 0.03 3.37 -21.64
N GLN A 84 -0.03 4.22 -22.66
CA GLN A 84 0.66 4.02 -23.92
C GLN A 84 1.18 5.35 -24.41
N PHE A 85 2.46 5.38 -24.77
CA PHE A 85 3.14 6.58 -25.21
C PHE A 85 4.26 6.27 -26.20
N ILE A 86 4.59 7.27 -27.00
CA ILE A 86 5.77 7.26 -27.86
C ILE A 86 6.94 7.79 -27.03
N ASP A 87 8.07 7.09 -27.05
CA ASP A 87 9.31 7.49 -26.39
C ASP A 87 10.44 7.76 -27.39
N THR A 88 11.44 8.46 -26.91
CA THR A 88 12.70 8.73 -27.60
C THR A 88 13.67 7.57 -27.41
N ALA A 89 14.76 7.52 -28.18
CA ALA A 89 15.76 6.44 -28.07
C ALA A 89 16.39 6.29 -26.67
N SER A 90 16.31 7.33 -25.81
CA SER A 90 16.80 7.31 -24.43
C SER A 90 15.79 6.80 -23.39
N TYR A 91 14.56 6.46 -23.83
CA TYR A 91 13.44 5.98 -23.01
C TYR A 91 13.20 6.80 -21.73
N THR A 92 13.24 8.13 -21.85
CA THR A 92 13.16 9.03 -20.71
C THR A 92 11.78 8.99 -20.07
N ARG A 93 10.71 8.87 -20.86
CA ARG A 93 9.33 8.81 -20.34
C ARG A 93 9.08 7.53 -19.59
N LEU A 94 9.52 6.39 -20.16
CA LEU A 94 9.44 5.09 -19.49
C LEU A 94 10.20 5.11 -18.17
N ARG A 95 11.41 5.68 -18.14
CA ARG A 95 12.20 5.80 -16.91
C ARG A 95 11.45 6.53 -15.81
N ILE A 96 10.80 7.63 -16.15
CA ILE A 96 10.08 8.46 -15.16
C ILE A 96 8.81 7.75 -14.70
N GLN A 97 8.10 7.04 -15.60
CA GLN A 97 6.98 6.18 -15.21
C GLN A 97 7.39 5.09 -14.23
N LEU A 98 8.50 4.40 -14.50
CA LEU A 98 9.02 3.39 -13.58
C LEU A 98 9.47 4.00 -12.23
N GLN A 99 9.98 5.24 -12.21
CA GLN A 99 10.30 5.95 -10.96
C GLN A 99 9.06 6.31 -10.14
N VAL A 100 7.95 6.65 -10.81
CA VAL A 100 6.66 6.94 -10.18
C VAL A 100 6.09 5.68 -9.54
N LEU A 101 6.11 4.58 -10.29
CA LEU A 101 5.54 3.30 -9.88
C LEU A 101 6.40 2.52 -8.87
N ASP A 102 7.73 2.73 -8.89
CA ASP A 102 8.72 2.05 -8.02
C ASP A 102 8.49 0.52 -7.94
N PRO A 103 8.55 -0.18 -9.09
CA PRO A 103 8.11 -1.57 -9.18
C PRO A 103 9.03 -2.54 -8.45
N VAL A 104 8.41 -3.56 -7.86
CA VAL A 104 9.11 -4.71 -7.26
C VAL A 104 9.49 -5.72 -8.34
N GLU A 105 8.63 -5.88 -9.34
CA GLU A 105 8.80 -6.85 -10.42
C GLU A 105 8.38 -6.24 -11.76
N VAL A 106 9.19 -6.46 -12.80
CA VAL A 106 8.93 -6.01 -14.16
C VAL A 106 8.86 -7.20 -15.10
N ILE A 107 7.71 -7.33 -15.78
CA ILE A 107 7.40 -8.39 -16.73
C ILE A 107 7.70 -7.88 -18.14
N VAL A 108 8.49 -8.65 -18.88
CA VAL A 108 8.87 -8.37 -20.27
C VAL A 108 8.70 -9.63 -21.11
N PRO A 109 8.29 -9.54 -22.38
CA PRO A 109 8.21 -10.71 -23.26
C PRO A 109 9.59 -11.36 -23.51
N ASP A 110 9.67 -12.69 -23.53
CA ASP A 110 10.90 -13.49 -23.73
C ASP A 110 11.76 -13.06 -24.93
N THR A 111 11.12 -12.50 -25.95
CA THR A 111 11.78 -11.97 -27.16
C THR A 111 12.72 -10.78 -26.91
N ALA A 112 12.80 -10.27 -25.68
CA ALA A 112 13.75 -9.24 -25.26
C ALA A 112 15.19 -9.77 -25.05
N MET A 113 15.39 -11.09 -24.95
CA MET A 113 16.72 -11.71 -24.79
C MET A 113 17.57 -11.73 -26.07
N ASP A 114 16.96 -11.47 -27.24
CA ASP A 114 17.70 -11.38 -28.51
C ASP A 114 18.50 -10.07 -28.56
N LYS A 115 19.82 -10.15 -28.34
CA LYS A 115 20.82 -9.05 -28.31
C LYS A 115 20.85 -8.10 -29.53
N SER A 116 20.02 -8.32 -30.54
CA SER A 116 19.95 -7.57 -31.80
C SER A 116 18.81 -6.55 -31.85
N LYS A 117 17.96 -6.43 -30.81
CA LYS A 117 16.69 -5.67 -30.88
C LYS A 117 16.59 -4.56 -29.82
N SER A 118 15.81 -3.52 -30.15
CA SER A 118 15.49 -2.32 -29.34
C SER A 118 15.10 -2.62 -27.88
N MET A 119 14.51 -3.78 -27.63
CA MET A 119 14.12 -4.25 -26.29
C MET A 119 15.29 -4.51 -25.34
N THR A 120 16.50 -4.81 -25.83
CA THR A 120 17.69 -4.96 -24.96
C THR A 120 18.06 -3.62 -24.31
N ALA A 121 17.89 -2.50 -25.01
CA ALA A 121 18.11 -1.17 -24.43
C ALA A 121 17.10 -0.88 -23.31
N VAL A 122 15.84 -1.31 -23.46
CA VAL A 122 14.83 -1.18 -22.40
C VAL A 122 15.19 -2.04 -21.19
N VAL A 123 15.61 -3.29 -21.40
CA VAL A 123 16.07 -4.19 -20.32
C VAL A 123 17.30 -3.63 -19.60
N GLU A 124 18.31 -3.16 -20.32
CA GLU A 124 19.49 -2.52 -19.76
C GLU A 124 19.14 -1.25 -18.97
N ILE A 125 18.18 -0.45 -19.45
CA ILE A 125 17.72 0.75 -18.73
C ILE A 125 17.01 0.36 -17.44
N ILE A 126 16.20 -0.70 -17.45
CA ILE A 126 15.52 -1.20 -16.26
C ILE A 126 16.54 -1.73 -15.24
N GLU A 127 17.49 -2.56 -15.66
CA GLU A 127 18.55 -3.10 -14.80
C GLU A 127 19.44 -2.00 -14.21
N ASN A 128 19.81 -1.00 -15.02
CA ASN A 128 20.65 0.12 -14.56
C ASN A 128 19.90 1.09 -13.64
N THR A 129 18.59 1.29 -13.87
CA THR A 129 17.79 2.25 -13.08
C THR A 129 17.31 1.64 -11.77
N PHE A 130 17.05 0.32 -11.74
CA PHE A 130 16.49 -0.40 -10.60
C PHE A 130 17.17 -1.75 -10.36
N PRO A 131 18.34 -1.79 -9.71
CA PRO A 131 19.02 -3.04 -9.38
C PRO A 131 18.27 -3.91 -8.36
N SER A 132 17.21 -3.37 -7.73
CA SER A 132 16.38 -4.07 -6.75
C SER A 132 15.10 -4.69 -7.32
N ALA A 133 14.74 -4.41 -8.57
CA ALA A 133 13.54 -4.95 -9.21
C ALA A 133 13.84 -6.31 -9.86
N GLU A 134 12.96 -7.30 -9.66
CA GLU A 134 13.08 -8.60 -10.32
C GLU A 134 12.57 -8.49 -11.77
N LEU A 135 13.38 -8.91 -12.74
CA LEU A 135 12.98 -8.96 -14.15
C LEU A 135 12.49 -10.36 -14.50
N THR A 136 11.22 -10.49 -14.87
CA THR A 136 10.63 -11.77 -15.27
C THR A 136 10.24 -11.79 -16.74
N PHE A 137 10.60 -12.89 -17.39
CA PHE A 137 10.37 -13.11 -18.80
C PHE A 137 9.16 -14.03 -18.97
N VAL A 138 8.17 -13.58 -19.74
CA VAL A 138 6.93 -14.32 -20.00
C VAL A 138 6.78 -14.61 -21.49
N ALA A 139 6.26 -15.80 -21.80
CA ALA A 139 6.03 -16.25 -23.16
C ALA A 139 5.10 -15.30 -23.93
N ARG A 140 5.46 -15.01 -25.18
CA ARG A 140 4.75 -14.05 -26.05
C ARG A 140 3.27 -14.35 -26.26
N GLN A 141 2.86 -15.61 -26.13
CA GLN A 141 1.47 -16.04 -26.30
C GLN A 141 0.50 -15.40 -25.28
N HIS A 142 1.01 -14.92 -24.16
CA HIS A 142 0.22 -14.24 -23.14
C HIS A 142 0.01 -12.74 -23.45
N PHE A 143 0.81 -12.16 -24.35
CA PHE A 143 0.71 -10.77 -24.80
C PHE A 143 -0.19 -10.68 -26.04
N SER A 144 -1.51 -10.78 -25.83
CA SER A 144 -2.51 -10.65 -26.88
C SER A 144 -3.47 -9.51 -26.57
N ASP A 145 -3.66 -8.62 -27.53
CA ASP A 145 -4.58 -7.49 -27.50
C ASP A 145 -6.05 -7.94 -27.41
N MET A 146 -6.48 -8.89 -28.24
CA MET A 146 -7.87 -9.36 -28.24
C MET A 146 -8.28 -9.93 -26.87
N ARG A 147 -7.38 -10.71 -26.25
CA ARG A 147 -7.59 -11.24 -24.91
C ARG A 147 -7.55 -10.13 -23.85
N GLY A 148 -6.69 -9.14 -24.04
CA GLY A 148 -6.61 -7.95 -23.18
C GLY A 148 -7.92 -7.18 -23.16
N VAL A 149 -8.49 -6.88 -24.33
CA VAL A 149 -9.78 -6.18 -24.47
C VAL A 149 -10.90 -6.96 -23.77
N GLN A 150 -10.97 -8.28 -23.98
CA GLN A 150 -11.97 -9.13 -23.33
C GLN A 150 -11.83 -9.11 -21.80
N LEU A 151 -10.60 -9.26 -21.28
CA LEU A 151 -10.36 -9.26 -19.83
C LEU A 151 -10.64 -7.89 -19.21
N VAL A 152 -10.24 -6.81 -19.87
CA VAL A 152 -10.48 -5.45 -19.41
C VAL A 152 -11.99 -5.18 -19.34
N GLN A 153 -12.75 -5.53 -20.38
CA GLN A 153 -14.22 -5.38 -20.38
C GLN A 153 -14.93 -6.25 -19.35
N GLN A 154 -14.45 -7.46 -19.09
CA GLN A 154 -15.06 -8.37 -18.10
C GLN A 154 -14.77 -7.94 -16.66
N LEU A 155 -13.59 -7.40 -16.40
CA LEU A 155 -13.12 -7.08 -15.06
C LEU A 155 -13.36 -5.61 -14.66
N SER A 156 -13.54 -4.70 -15.62
CA SER A 156 -13.73 -3.27 -15.37
C SER A 156 -15.01 -2.96 -14.61
N THR A 157 -14.90 -2.04 -13.66
CA THR A 157 -16.06 -1.41 -13.03
C THR A 157 -16.44 -0.15 -13.82
N ASP A 158 -17.65 -0.09 -14.37
CA ASP A 158 -18.09 1.01 -15.26
C ASP A 158 -18.11 2.40 -14.58
N GLU A 159 -18.31 2.44 -13.26
CA GLU A 159 -18.43 3.71 -12.52
C GLU A 159 -17.09 4.37 -12.17
N SER A 160 -16.01 3.58 -12.05
CA SER A 160 -14.71 4.05 -11.54
C SER A 160 -13.56 3.89 -12.54
N SER A 161 -13.82 3.28 -13.69
CA SER A 161 -12.82 3.02 -14.73
C SER A 161 -12.94 4.04 -15.88
N ASN A 162 -11.82 4.63 -16.30
CA ASN A 162 -11.79 5.62 -17.38
C ASN A 162 -11.51 4.97 -18.75
N ILE A 163 -12.23 3.90 -19.09
CA ILE A 163 -12.02 3.17 -20.35
C ILE A 163 -12.94 3.75 -21.42
N THR A 164 -12.36 4.47 -22.39
CA THR A 164 -13.07 4.87 -23.60
C THR A 164 -12.87 3.83 -24.71
N ALA A 165 -13.76 3.81 -25.71
CA ALA A 165 -13.63 2.95 -26.88
C ALA A 165 -12.27 3.14 -27.61
N GLU A 166 -11.70 4.35 -27.52
CA GLU A 166 -10.38 4.67 -28.06
C GLU A 166 -9.23 3.96 -27.33
N VAL A 167 -9.35 3.78 -26.01
CA VAL A 167 -8.34 3.08 -25.20
C VAL A 167 -8.32 1.59 -25.57
N LEU A 168 -9.47 1.00 -25.87
CA LEU A 168 -9.56 -0.42 -26.29
C LEU A 168 -8.89 -0.69 -27.64
N GLN A 169 -8.73 0.33 -28.49
CA GLN A 169 -8.02 0.20 -29.77
C GLN A 169 -6.49 0.24 -29.61
N LYS A 170 -5.97 0.53 -28.42
CA LYS A 170 -4.54 0.64 -28.15
C LYS A 170 -3.88 -0.72 -27.94
N TYR A 171 -3.35 -1.27 -29.03
CA TYR A 171 -2.77 -2.63 -29.10
C TYR A 171 -1.74 -2.92 -27.99
N TYR A 172 -0.71 -2.08 -27.83
CA TYR A 172 0.41 -2.37 -26.92
C TYR A 172 -0.01 -2.30 -25.45
N CYS A 173 -0.93 -1.38 -25.13
CA CYS A 173 -1.49 -1.26 -23.79
C CYS A 173 -2.30 -2.51 -23.41
N MET A 174 -3.18 -2.97 -24.31
CA MET A 174 -4.02 -4.13 -24.09
C MET A 174 -3.22 -5.44 -24.03
N ALA A 175 -2.18 -5.57 -24.85
CA ALA A 175 -1.27 -6.71 -24.80
C ALA A 175 -0.50 -6.78 -23.47
N ALA A 176 -0.02 -5.63 -22.96
CA ALA A 176 0.65 -5.55 -21.65
C ALA A 176 -0.29 -5.91 -20.50
N ALA A 177 -1.54 -5.41 -20.55
CA ALA A 177 -2.57 -5.70 -19.56
C ALA A 177 -2.94 -7.19 -19.51
N ALA A 178 -3.11 -7.84 -20.67
CA ALA A 178 -3.45 -9.25 -20.76
C ALA A 178 -2.41 -10.15 -20.08
N ALA A 179 -1.13 -9.85 -20.30
CA ALA A 179 -0.04 -10.58 -19.68
C ALA A 179 0.01 -10.35 -18.17
N LEU A 180 -0.14 -9.09 -17.74
CA LEU A 180 -0.10 -8.71 -16.33
C LEU A 180 -1.21 -9.37 -15.51
N ILE A 181 -2.45 -9.30 -15.98
CA ILE A 181 -3.61 -9.88 -15.27
C ILE A 181 -3.41 -11.39 -15.09
N LYS A 182 -3.09 -12.11 -16.17
CA LYS A 182 -2.87 -13.56 -16.12
C LYS A 182 -1.69 -13.94 -15.23
N TYR A 183 -0.64 -13.12 -15.25
CA TYR A 183 0.54 -13.35 -14.43
C TYR A 183 0.21 -13.23 -12.94
N VAL A 184 -0.55 -12.20 -12.55
CA VAL A 184 -0.96 -12.03 -11.16
C VAL A 184 -1.96 -13.09 -10.72
N GLU A 185 -2.91 -13.48 -11.58
CA GLU A 185 -3.80 -14.62 -11.30
C GLU A 185 -3.02 -15.92 -11.03
N HIS A 186 -1.95 -16.15 -11.78
CA HIS A 186 -1.08 -17.32 -11.60
C HIS A 186 -0.23 -17.21 -10.31
N ILE A 187 0.40 -16.06 -10.07
CA ILE A 187 1.28 -15.85 -8.92
C ILE A 187 0.54 -15.84 -7.59
N GLN A 188 -0.64 -15.22 -7.54
CA GLN A 188 -1.44 -15.12 -6.33
C GLN A 188 -2.39 -16.31 -6.16
N ASN A 189 -2.53 -17.18 -7.18
CA ASN A 189 -3.48 -18.28 -7.23
C ASN A 189 -4.93 -17.84 -6.97
N VAL A 190 -5.31 -16.72 -7.58
CA VAL A 190 -6.59 -16.03 -7.36
C VAL A 190 -7.24 -15.72 -8.70
N LEU A 191 -8.57 -15.68 -8.74
CA LEU A 191 -9.35 -15.12 -9.83
C LEU A 191 -9.87 -13.74 -9.44
N PHE A 192 -9.82 -12.79 -10.37
CA PHE A 192 -10.60 -11.57 -10.25
C PHE A 192 -12.04 -11.90 -10.64
N ALA A 193 -13.04 -11.54 -9.83
CA ALA A 193 -14.40 -11.67 -10.33
C ALA A 193 -14.74 -10.50 -11.25
N GLN A 194 -15.87 -10.65 -11.92
CA GLN A 194 -16.37 -9.68 -12.89
C GLN A 194 -16.69 -8.35 -12.22
N SER A 195 -16.47 -7.27 -12.97
CA SER A 195 -16.81 -5.89 -12.60
C SER A 195 -16.31 -5.43 -11.22
N SER A 196 -15.09 -5.78 -10.83
CA SER A 196 -14.50 -5.32 -9.56
C SER A 196 -13.20 -4.58 -9.66
N LEU A 197 -12.47 -4.70 -10.77
CA LEU A 197 -11.17 -4.08 -10.92
C LEU A 197 -11.38 -2.60 -11.30
N LYS A 198 -10.68 -1.69 -10.63
CA LYS A 198 -10.59 -0.30 -11.08
C LYS A 198 -9.53 -0.22 -12.17
N ILE A 199 -9.91 0.20 -13.38
CA ILE A 199 -8.97 0.31 -14.49
C ILE A 199 -8.85 1.78 -14.92
N THR A 200 -7.68 2.35 -14.71
CA THR A 200 -7.40 3.75 -15.03
C THR A 200 -6.49 3.84 -16.25
N TYR A 201 -6.90 4.62 -17.25
CA TYR A 201 -6.02 4.96 -18.36
C TYR A 201 -5.42 6.35 -18.15
N GLU A 202 -4.10 6.42 -18.01
CA GLU A 202 -3.37 7.66 -17.82
C GLU A 202 -2.74 8.13 -19.14
N GLY A 203 -3.31 9.19 -19.71
CA GLY A 203 -2.76 9.88 -20.86
C GLY A 203 -1.63 10.82 -20.45
N LEU A 204 -0.42 10.59 -20.95
CA LEU A 204 0.79 11.34 -20.58
C LEU A 204 0.90 12.74 -21.22
N SER A 205 -0.17 13.26 -21.82
CA SER A 205 -0.13 14.46 -22.66
C SER A 205 -0.12 15.79 -21.88
N LYS A 206 -0.48 15.79 -20.59
CA LYS A 206 -0.60 17.01 -19.75
C LYS A 206 0.23 16.98 -18.46
N VAL A 207 1.24 16.12 -18.41
CA VAL A 207 2.08 15.90 -17.22
C VAL A 207 3.49 16.42 -17.48
N CYS A 208 4.03 17.20 -16.55
CA CYS A 208 5.44 17.58 -16.58
C CYS A 208 6.28 16.46 -15.96
N PHE A 209 7.30 16.01 -16.68
CA PHE A 209 8.16 14.92 -16.21
C PHE A 209 9.38 15.47 -15.47
N ILE A 210 9.56 15.08 -14.22
CA ILE A 210 10.71 15.51 -13.42
C ILE A 210 11.66 14.33 -13.22
N GLY A 211 12.79 14.36 -13.92
CA GLY A 211 13.88 13.43 -13.67
C GLY A 211 14.50 13.70 -12.31
N HIS A 212 14.22 12.85 -11.32
CA HIS A 212 14.96 12.87 -10.07
C HIS A 212 16.24 12.04 -10.21
N THR A 213 17.39 12.68 -10.00
CA THR A 213 18.59 11.96 -9.55
C THR A 213 18.38 11.63 -8.08
N ARG A 214 18.30 10.34 -7.72
CA ARG A 214 18.24 9.90 -6.32
C ARG A 214 19.43 10.48 -5.56
N ALA A 215 19.22 11.58 -4.82
CA ALA A 215 20.19 12.05 -3.86
C ALA A 215 20.09 11.14 -2.63
N SER A 216 21.12 10.33 -2.41
CA SER A 216 21.28 9.39 -1.29
C SER A 216 21.51 10.08 0.06
N SER A 217 20.99 11.29 0.27
CA SER A 217 21.18 12.06 1.49
C SER A 217 19.85 12.15 2.25
N ASN A 218 19.88 11.72 3.51
CA ASN A 218 18.85 11.60 4.57
C ASN A 218 17.63 12.56 4.66
N ARG A 219 17.38 13.49 3.72
CA ARG A 219 16.18 14.35 3.68
C ARG A 219 15.78 14.65 2.22
N SER A 220 14.73 13.99 1.72
CA SER A 220 14.13 14.27 0.41
C SER A 220 12.99 15.29 0.53
N LEU A 221 12.62 15.98 -0.56
CA LEU A 221 11.47 16.89 -0.57
C LEU A 221 10.18 16.16 -0.18
N TYR A 222 10.06 14.91 -0.64
CA TYR A 222 9.00 14.02 -0.22
C TYR A 222 8.92 13.90 1.32
N SER A 223 10.04 13.61 1.99
CA SER A 223 10.09 13.49 3.46
C SER A 223 9.76 14.80 4.20
N VAL A 224 9.93 15.94 3.55
CA VAL A 224 9.62 17.26 4.13
C VAL A 224 8.12 17.57 4.03
N LEU A 225 7.50 17.22 2.90
CA LEU A 225 6.07 17.42 2.65
C LEU A 225 5.19 16.37 3.33
N GLU A 226 5.75 15.21 3.64
CA GLU A 226 5.04 14.06 4.19
C GLU A 226 4.51 14.31 5.61
N ASN A 227 3.24 14.74 5.70
CA ASN A 227 2.43 14.77 6.93
C ASN A 227 1.11 13.97 6.75
N CYS A 228 1.02 13.14 5.71
CA CYS A 228 -0.11 12.26 5.43
C CYS A 228 -0.27 11.19 6.52
N LEU A 229 -1.51 10.80 6.78
CA LEU A 229 -1.86 9.79 7.78
C LEU A 229 -2.14 8.42 7.15
N THR A 230 -2.49 8.39 5.87
CA THR A 230 -2.91 7.20 5.14
C THR A 230 -1.92 6.84 4.03
N GLY A 231 -1.79 5.55 3.70
CA GLY A 231 -1.04 5.10 2.52
C GLY A 231 -1.60 5.67 1.21
N GLY A 232 -2.92 5.90 1.16
CA GLY A 232 -3.64 6.64 0.11
C GLY A 232 -3.06 8.01 -0.18
N GLY A 233 -3.07 8.88 0.84
CA GLY A 233 -2.55 10.25 0.75
C GLY A 233 -1.06 10.29 0.44
N VAL A 234 -0.26 9.38 1.03
CA VAL A 234 1.17 9.21 0.74
C VAL A 234 1.42 8.95 -0.75
N ARG A 235 0.72 7.99 -1.34
CA ARG A 235 0.88 7.67 -2.78
C ARG A 235 0.41 8.82 -3.66
N MET A 236 -0.69 9.49 -3.28
CA MET A 236 -1.17 10.67 -3.99
C MET A 236 -0.13 11.81 -3.97
N LEU A 237 0.46 12.08 -2.80
CA LEU A 237 1.52 13.09 -2.65
C LEU A 237 2.74 12.75 -3.51
N ARG A 238 3.19 11.49 -3.49
CA ARG A 238 4.32 11.02 -4.29
C ARG A 238 4.05 11.13 -5.79
N SER A 239 2.86 10.72 -6.23
CA SER A 239 2.45 10.81 -7.64
C SER A 239 2.45 12.26 -8.10
N ASN A 240 1.78 13.16 -7.37
CA ASN A 240 1.73 14.57 -7.75
C ASN A 240 3.09 15.28 -7.69
N LEU A 241 4.01 14.83 -6.83
CA LEU A 241 5.38 15.39 -6.78
C LEU A 241 6.25 14.97 -7.97
N LEU A 242 6.05 13.75 -8.47
CA LEU A 242 6.81 13.21 -9.61
C LEU A 242 6.16 13.57 -10.96
N GLN A 243 4.86 13.85 -10.95
CA GLN A 243 4.02 14.18 -12.09
C GLN A 243 3.11 15.39 -11.78
N PRO A 244 3.66 16.61 -11.68
CA PRO A 244 2.84 17.79 -11.46
C PRO A 244 1.95 18.08 -12.67
N SER A 245 0.76 18.62 -12.38
CA SER A 245 -0.22 19.01 -13.39
C SER A 245 0.28 20.21 -14.19
N ALA A 246 0.07 20.20 -15.50
CA ALA A 246 0.27 21.37 -16.36
C ALA A 246 -0.99 22.26 -16.48
N ASP A 247 -2.14 21.80 -15.97
CA ASP A 247 -3.41 22.52 -16.09
C ASP A 247 -3.62 23.52 -14.94
N VAL A 248 -3.63 24.82 -15.28
CA VAL A 248 -3.77 25.93 -14.33
C VAL A 248 -5.11 25.88 -13.59
N SER A 249 -6.18 25.39 -14.23
CA SER A 249 -7.50 25.27 -13.59
C SER A 249 -7.48 24.25 -12.45
N VAL A 250 -6.83 23.11 -12.68
CA VAL A 250 -6.66 22.03 -11.69
C VAL A 250 -5.79 22.52 -10.54
N ILE A 251 -4.70 23.22 -10.85
CA ILE A 251 -3.81 23.77 -9.83
C ILE A 251 -4.55 24.79 -8.94
N ASN A 252 -5.27 25.74 -9.54
CA ASN A 252 -6.02 26.73 -8.77
C ASN A 252 -7.08 26.09 -7.87
N ALA A 253 -7.79 25.07 -8.37
CA ALA A 253 -8.77 24.33 -7.56
C ALA A 253 -8.12 23.62 -6.34
N ARG A 254 -6.88 23.13 -6.49
CA ARG A 254 -6.08 22.56 -5.39
C ARG A 254 -5.69 23.63 -4.38
N CYS A 255 -5.16 24.77 -4.85
CA CYS A 255 -4.83 25.89 -3.98
C CYS A 255 -6.05 26.38 -3.19
N ASP A 256 -7.23 26.46 -3.83
CA ASP A 256 -8.47 26.85 -3.16
C ASP A 256 -8.88 25.88 -2.05
N ALA A 257 -8.66 24.57 -2.24
CA ALA A 257 -8.92 23.57 -1.21
C ALA A 257 -7.95 23.71 -0.02
N VAL A 258 -6.67 23.96 -0.28
CA VAL A 258 -5.66 24.18 0.78
C VAL A 258 -5.94 25.47 1.54
N ASP A 259 -6.24 26.57 0.85
CA ASP A 259 -6.59 27.86 1.44
C ASP A 259 -7.82 27.77 2.35
N GLU A 260 -8.83 26.98 1.95
CA GLU A 260 -10.02 26.76 2.77
C GLU A 260 -9.68 26.01 4.08
N LEU A 261 -8.81 25.00 4.01
CA LEU A 261 -8.36 24.24 5.17
C LEU A 261 -7.47 25.09 6.10
N LEU A 262 -6.62 25.95 5.54
CA LEU A 262 -5.81 26.90 6.29
C LEU A 262 -6.67 27.95 7.00
N SER A 263 -7.72 28.43 6.35
CA SER A 263 -8.66 29.40 6.93
C SER A 263 -9.49 28.81 8.08
N ASN A 264 -9.69 27.49 8.11
CA ASN A 264 -10.46 26.77 9.12
C ASN A 264 -9.63 25.68 9.81
N GLN A 265 -8.69 26.09 10.65
CA GLN A 265 -7.88 25.17 11.49
C GLN A 265 -8.69 24.11 12.26
N PRO A 266 -9.83 24.41 12.94
CA PRO A 266 -10.58 23.38 13.67
C PRO A 266 -11.17 22.31 12.74
N LYS A 267 -11.49 22.68 11.48
CA LYS A 267 -11.94 21.73 10.46
C LYS A 267 -10.80 20.79 10.05
N LEU A 268 -9.60 21.33 9.82
CA LEU A 268 -8.41 20.56 9.51
C LEU A 268 -8.07 19.54 10.61
N GLU A 269 -8.04 19.98 11.87
CA GLU A 269 -7.73 19.11 13.01
C GLU A 269 -8.78 17.99 13.15
N ARG A 270 -10.07 18.32 12.97
CA ARG A 270 -11.15 17.33 13.00
C ARG A 270 -11.03 16.32 11.86
N LEU A 271 -10.75 16.76 10.63
CA LEU A 271 -10.55 15.86 9.49
C LEU A 271 -9.38 14.91 9.73
N ARG A 272 -8.26 15.42 10.23
CA ARG A 272 -7.09 14.60 10.56
C ARG A 272 -7.37 13.61 11.69
N ALA A 273 -8.11 14.01 12.72
CA ALA A 273 -8.50 13.10 13.79
C ALA A 273 -9.36 11.94 13.27
N ILE A 274 -10.32 12.21 12.38
CA ILE A 274 -11.17 11.19 11.75
C ILE A 274 -10.32 10.26 10.87
N ILE A 275 -9.47 10.82 10.00
CA ILE A 275 -8.63 10.07 9.07
C ILE A 275 -7.58 9.22 9.82
N SER A 276 -7.09 9.66 10.98
CA SER A 276 -6.15 8.88 11.80
C SER A 276 -6.73 7.54 12.28
N GLY A 277 -8.06 7.43 12.37
CA GLY A 277 -8.76 6.20 12.72
C GLY A 277 -9.05 5.29 11.53
N ALA A 278 -8.82 5.74 10.29
CA ALA A 278 -9.09 4.97 9.09
C ALA A 278 -8.00 3.92 8.89
N TYR A 279 -8.41 2.66 8.73
CA TYR A 279 -7.51 1.60 8.27
C TYR A 279 -7.28 1.73 6.75
N GLU A 280 -6.27 1.06 6.20
CA GLU A 280 -6.02 1.03 4.75
C GLU A 280 -7.17 0.35 4.00
N ILE A 281 -8.14 1.16 3.55
CA ILE A 281 -9.37 0.70 2.87
C ILE A 281 -9.06 -0.03 1.57
N GLN A 282 -7.94 0.29 0.91
CA GLN A 282 -7.55 -0.32 -0.36
C GLN A 282 -7.34 -1.83 -0.26
N HIS A 283 -6.71 -2.29 0.83
CA HIS A 283 -6.58 -3.73 1.07
C HIS A 283 -7.95 -4.39 1.27
N LEU A 284 -8.94 -3.64 1.79
CA LEU A 284 -10.29 -4.14 2.02
C LEU A 284 -11.06 -4.30 0.70
N VAL A 285 -10.90 -3.36 -0.23
CA VAL A 285 -11.47 -3.44 -1.57
C VAL A 285 -10.87 -4.62 -2.34
N THR A 286 -9.58 -4.84 -2.21
CA THR A 286 -8.88 -5.97 -2.84
C THR A 286 -9.42 -7.35 -2.42
N LEU A 287 -9.80 -7.52 -1.15
CA LEU A 287 -10.43 -8.77 -0.69
C LEU A 287 -11.81 -9.00 -1.30
N CYS A 288 -12.53 -7.92 -1.59
CA CYS A 288 -13.82 -8.02 -2.28
C CYS A 288 -13.62 -8.45 -3.74
N CYS A 289 -12.46 -8.13 -4.35
CA CYS A 289 -12.14 -8.39 -5.74
C CYS A 289 -11.70 -9.83 -6.01
N TYR A 290 -10.91 -10.40 -5.08
CA TYR A 290 -10.32 -11.72 -5.19
C TYR A 290 -11.32 -12.85 -4.85
N LEU A 291 -11.46 -13.84 -5.75
CA LEU A 291 -11.97 -15.16 -5.38
C LEU A 291 -10.83 -16.17 -5.43
N GLU A 292 -10.61 -16.83 -4.30
CA GLU A 292 -9.59 -17.86 -4.16
C GLU A 292 -10.05 -19.17 -4.82
N LYS A 293 -9.10 -19.89 -5.43
CA LYS A 293 -9.36 -21.15 -6.17
C LYS A 293 -9.33 -22.41 -5.28
N GLU A 294 -8.74 -22.37 -4.09
CA GLU A 294 -8.55 -23.54 -3.22
C GLU A 294 -8.80 -23.25 -1.73
N ALA A 295 -8.94 -24.33 -0.94
CA ALA A 295 -9.42 -24.37 0.44
C ALA A 295 -8.77 -23.34 1.37
N ASP A 296 -9.61 -22.54 2.00
CA ASP A 296 -9.22 -21.51 2.97
C ASP A 296 -8.36 -22.10 4.08
N SER A 297 -7.09 -21.69 4.13
CA SER A 297 -6.31 -21.85 5.35
C SER A 297 -6.98 -21.02 6.44
N ILE A 298 -7.12 -21.57 7.66
CA ILE A 298 -7.69 -20.86 8.83
C ILE A 298 -7.03 -19.48 9.02
N ARG A 299 -5.74 -19.35 8.71
CA ARG A 299 -5.02 -18.07 8.75
C ARG A 299 -5.52 -17.04 7.73
N SER A 300 -5.90 -17.47 6.53
CA SER A 300 -6.51 -16.61 5.50
C SER A 300 -7.87 -16.11 5.99
N THR A 301 -8.68 -17.00 6.55
CA THR A 301 -9.97 -16.66 7.16
C THR A 301 -9.84 -15.65 8.30
N GLU A 302 -8.88 -15.84 9.20
CA GLU A 302 -8.60 -14.89 10.29
C GLU A 302 -8.22 -13.50 9.75
N GLN A 303 -7.47 -13.44 8.65
CA GLN A 303 -7.11 -12.19 7.99
C GLN A 303 -8.34 -11.53 7.36
N LYS A 304 -9.13 -12.28 6.59
CA LYS A 304 -10.39 -11.81 5.98
C LYS A 304 -11.35 -11.24 7.02
N LEU A 305 -11.56 -11.95 8.13
CA LEU A 305 -12.39 -11.48 9.24
C LEU A 305 -11.86 -10.19 9.86
N SER A 306 -10.56 -10.12 10.14
CA SER A 306 -9.93 -8.92 10.70
C SER A 306 -10.08 -7.72 9.77
N GLN A 307 -9.97 -7.95 8.46
CA GLN A 307 -10.12 -6.92 7.44
C GLN A 307 -11.58 -6.47 7.31
N VAL A 308 -12.56 -7.37 7.31
CA VAL A 308 -13.98 -7.02 7.30
C VAL A 308 -14.40 -6.22 8.54
N LEU A 309 -13.82 -6.53 9.71
CA LEU A 309 -14.01 -5.71 10.92
C LEU A 309 -13.41 -4.30 10.73
N ASN A 310 -12.20 -4.20 10.18
CA ASN A 310 -11.58 -2.90 9.87
C ASN A 310 -12.39 -2.11 8.83
N LEU A 311 -13.07 -2.79 7.89
CA LEU A 311 -13.97 -2.15 6.92
C LEU A 311 -15.15 -1.52 7.64
N LYS A 312 -15.79 -2.26 8.54
CA LYS A 312 -16.88 -1.74 9.38
C LYS A 312 -16.43 -0.52 10.20
N ASP A 313 -15.27 -0.63 10.87
CA ASP A 313 -14.72 0.47 11.66
C ASP A 313 -14.47 1.72 10.80
N THR A 314 -13.93 1.53 9.60
CA THR A 314 -13.63 2.64 8.70
C THR A 314 -14.88 3.26 8.08
N LEU A 315 -15.89 2.45 7.72
CA LEU A 315 -17.17 2.96 7.22
C LEU A 315 -17.95 3.74 8.29
N ASN A 316 -17.78 3.42 9.57
CA ASN A 316 -18.34 4.23 10.67
C ASN A 316 -17.73 5.64 10.74
N LEU A 317 -16.53 5.86 10.19
CA LEU A 317 -15.89 7.19 10.13
C LEU A 317 -16.48 8.09 9.04
N ILE A 318 -17.17 7.52 8.05
CA ILE A 318 -17.77 8.29 6.95
C ILE A 318 -18.85 9.25 7.46
N GLY A 319 -19.65 8.84 8.45
CA GLY A 319 -20.68 9.71 9.05
C GLY A 319 -20.08 11.00 9.64
N PRO A 320 -19.10 10.92 10.56
CA PRO A 320 -18.34 12.07 11.04
C PRO A 320 -17.65 12.87 9.92
N LEU A 321 -17.12 12.20 8.90
CA LEU A 321 -16.44 12.83 7.77
C LEU A 321 -17.39 13.70 6.93
N ARG A 322 -18.59 13.18 6.61
CA ARG A 322 -19.65 13.94 5.92
C ARG A 322 -20.00 15.22 6.69
N LYS A 323 -20.17 15.14 8.01
CA LYS A 323 -20.45 16.31 8.87
C LYS A 323 -19.32 17.33 8.89
N ALA A 324 -18.06 16.88 8.78
CA ALA A 324 -16.91 17.78 8.73
C ALA A 324 -16.80 18.51 7.37
N LEU A 325 -17.35 17.92 6.30
CA LEU A 325 -17.29 18.45 4.93
C LEU A 325 -18.53 19.25 4.52
N ASP A 326 -19.63 19.16 5.25
CA ASP A 326 -20.93 19.79 4.93
C ASP A 326 -20.85 21.31 4.67
N SER A 327 -19.92 22.00 5.33
CA SER A 327 -19.73 23.46 5.19
C SER A 327 -18.63 23.87 4.19
N SER A 328 -18.19 22.96 3.31
CA SER A 328 -17.07 23.23 2.40
C SER A 328 -17.45 24.12 1.22
N LYS A 329 -16.54 25.00 0.80
CA LYS A 329 -16.78 25.97 -0.29
C LYS A 329 -16.08 25.60 -1.59
N SER A 330 -14.86 25.07 -1.49
CA SER A 330 -14.02 24.65 -2.60
C SER A 330 -14.68 23.54 -3.42
N THR A 331 -14.43 23.58 -4.73
CA THR A 331 -15.01 22.65 -5.71
C THR A 331 -14.63 21.20 -5.40
N ILE A 332 -13.36 20.96 -5.05
CA ILE A 332 -12.85 19.61 -4.78
C ILE A 332 -13.44 19.04 -3.49
N LEU A 333 -13.52 19.83 -2.41
CA LEU A 333 -14.11 19.35 -1.14
C LEU A 333 -15.63 19.14 -1.24
N LYS A 334 -16.33 19.92 -2.07
CA LYS A 334 -17.75 19.69 -2.38
C LYS A 334 -17.94 18.40 -3.17
N ALA A 335 -17.14 18.17 -4.22
CA ALA A 335 -17.18 16.91 -4.97
C ALA A 335 -16.89 15.70 -4.06
N CYS A 336 -15.97 15.85 -3.09
CA CYS A 336 -15.74 14.83 -2.07
C CYS A 336 -16.97 14.58 -1.19
N TYR A 337 -17.67 15.63 -0.76
CA TYR A 337 -18.91 15.51 0.02
C TYR A 337 -20.01 14.80 -0.77
N GLU A 338 -20.23 15.20 -2.03
CA GLU A 338 -21.21 14.59 -2.93
C GLU A 338 -20.92 13.11 -3.17
N SER A 339 -19.66 12.77 -3.44
CA SER A 339 -19.20 11.38 -3.62
C SER A 339 -19.40 10.54 -2.36
N LEU A 340 -19.26 11.15 -1.18
CA LEU A 340 -19.54 10.47 0.08
C LEU A 340 -21.03 10.31 0.33
N ASN A 341 -21.89 11.22 -0.13
CA ASN A 341 -23.34 11.26 0.12
C ASN A 341 -24.16 10.35 -0.82
N ASP A 342 -23.68 9.13 -1.03
CA ASP A 342 -24.37 8.12 -1.80
C ASP A 342 -25.34 7.30 -0.91
N ALA A 343 -26.48 6.89 -1.46
CA ALA A 343 -27.46 6.02 -0.82
C ALA A 343 -26.91 4.60 -0.57
N ARG A 344 -25.99 4.13 -1.42
CA ARG A 344 -25.33 2.81 -1.32
C ARG A 344 -24.54 2.63 -0.02
N PHE A 345 -24.11 3.74 0.60
CA PHE A 345 -23.46 3.71 1.90
C PHE A 345 -24.33 3.07 2.98
N GLU A 346 -25.61 3.45 3.05
CA GLU A 346 -26.50 2.95 4.10
C GLU A 346 -26.82 1.46 3.87
N GLU A 347 -26.87 1.01 2.62
CA GLU A 347 -27.04 -0.40 2.28
C GLU A 347 -25.85 -1.25 2.74
N VAL A 348 -24.62 -0.83 2.40
CA VAL A 348 -23.39 -1.53 2.82
C VAL A 348 -23.25 -1.51 4.35
N ARG A 349 -23.54 -0.37 4.97
CA ARG A 349 -23.50 -0.22 6.43
C ARG A 349 -24.54 -1.10 7.12
N LYS A 350 -25.75 -1.19 6.58
CA LYS A 350 -26.82 -2.07 7.09
C LYS A 350 -26.41 -3.53 6.97
N ALA A 351 -25.93 -3.97 5.81
CA ALA A 351 -25.44 -5.34 5.60
C ALA A 351 -24.34 -5.73 6.60
N LEU A 352 -23.38 -4.82 6.85
CA LEU A 352 -22.32 -5.02 7.84
C LEU A 352 -22.84 -5.09 9.28
N ASN A 353 -23.79 -4.23 9.66
CA ASN A 353 -24.34 -4.20 11.03
C ASN A 353 -25.30 -5.37 11.33
N GLU A 354 -25.94 -5.92 10.30
CA GLU A 354 -26.78 -7.11 10.43
C GLU A 354 -25.93 -8.36 10.68
N ARG A 355 -24.81 -8.52 9.97
CA ARG A 355 -23.97 -9.73 10.03
C ARG A 355 -22.84 -9.67 11.06
N LEU A 356 -22.31 -8.49 11.39
CA LEU A 356 -21.18 -8.34 12.32
C LEU A 356 -21.61 -7.76 13.66
N SER A 357 -21.07 -8.30 14.75
CA SER A 357 -21.34 -7.80 16.10
C SER A 357 -20.71 -6.43 16.35
N SER A 358 -21.26 -5.65 17.29
CA SER A 358 -20.65 -4.43 17.82
C SER A 358 -19.73 -4.70 19.02
N LYS A 359 -19.84 -5.90 19.62
CA LYS A 359 -19.01 -6.34 20.75
C LYS A 359 -17.56 -6.61 20.35
N ALA A 360 -17.32 -6.93 19.08
CA ALA A 360 -15.98 -7.05 18.49
C ALA A 360 -15.23 -5.71 18.32
N THR A 361 -15.71 -4.59 18.87
CA THR A 361 -15.08 -3.25 18.72
C THR A 361 -14.15 -2.90 19.87
N MET A 362 -14.00 -3.76 20.90
CA MET A 362 -13.04 -3.50 21.97
C MET A 362 -11.61 -3.72 21.48
N VAL A 363 -10.79 -2.67 21.56
CA VAL A 363 -9.36 -2.69 21.22
C VAL A 363 -8.61 -3.40 22.36
N GLU A 364 -8.70 -4.72 22.40
CA GLU A 364 -7.84 -5.51 23.27
C GLU A 364 -6.52 -5.77 22.57
N LYS A 365 -5.43 -5.20 23.13
CA LYS A 365 -4.06 -5.37 22.61
C LYS A 365 -3.45 -6.73 22.99
N SER A 366 -4.12 -7.52 23.82
CA SER A 366 -3.64 -8.83 24.23
C SER A 366 -3.82 -9.83 23.07
N SER A 367 -2.89 -10.78 22.92
CA SER A 367 -2.99 -11.84 21.91
C SER A 367 -4.27 -12.67 22.07
N PHE A 368 -4.79 -12.77 23.29
CA PHE A 368 -6.06 -13.41 23.61
C PHE A 368 -7.24 -12.56 23.14
N GLY A 369 -7.22 -11.26 23.41
CA GLY A 369 -8.28 -10.34 23.01
C GLY A 369 -8.45 -10.20 21.51
N VAL A 370 -7.35 -10.26 20.74
CA VAL A 370 -7.42 -10.31 19.27
C VAL A 370 -8.10 -11.60 18.80
N ARG A 371 -7.82 -12.74 19.42
CA ARG A 371 -8.47 -14.02 19.11
C ARG A 371 -9.96 -13.96 19.48
N ASN A 372 -10.27 -13.45 20.67
CA ASN A 372 -11.63 -13.30 21.15
C ASN A 372 -12.46 -12.40 20.22
N ARG A 373 -11.89 -11.26 19.82
CA ARG A 373 -12.49 -10.35 18.83
C ARG A 373 -12.88 -11.07 17.54
N ARG A 374 -12.04 -11.99 17.05
CA ARG A 374 -12.32 -12.78 15.84
C ARG A 374 -13.42 -13.80 16.08
N CYS A 375 -13.39 -14.52 17.20
CA CYS A 375 -14.43 -15.53 17.53
C CYS A 375 -15.83 -14.91 17.64
N TYR A 376 -15.93 -13.68 18.15
CA TYR A 376 -17.19 -12.93 18.29
C TYR A 376 -17.46 -11.93 17.16
N ALA A 377 -16.74 -12.01 16.04
CA ALA A 377 -16.90 -11.08 14.93
C ALA A 377 -18.29 -11.14 14.29
N VAL A 378 -18.79 -12.36 14.05
CA VAL A 378 -20.13 -12.61 13.50
C VAL A 378 -21.19 -12.39 14.58
N ARG A 379 -22.33 -11.77 14.23
CA ARG A 379 -23.44 -11.55 15.17
C ARG A 379 -24.10 -12.87 15.57
N ASP A 380 -24.57 -12.94 16.82
CA ASP A 380 -25.31 -14.11 17.34
C ASP A 380 -26.59 -14.34 16.53
N GLY A 381 -26.98 -15.60 16.34
CA GLY A 381 -28.20 -15.99 15.61
C GLY A 381 -28.07 -15.97 14.08
N GLN A 382 -26.87 -15.71 13.54
CA GLN A 382 -26.61 -15.78 12.10
C GLN A 382 -26.35 -17.21 11.62
N ASN A 383 -25.74 -18.04 12.48
CA ASN A 383 -25.47 -19.45 12.19
C ASN A 383 -25.43 -20.23 13.50
N ASN A 384 -26.31 -21.23 13.64
CA ASN A 384 -26.44 -22.06 14.83
C ASN A 384 -25.14 -22.81 15.18
N MET A 385 -24.35 -23.18 14.15
CA MET A 385 -23.07 -23.87 14.34
C MET A 385 -22.04 -22.97 15.02
N ILE A 386 -22.02 -21.67 14.68
CA ILE A 386 -21.12 -20.70 15.31
C ILE A 386 -21.51 -20.50 16.77
N ASP A 387 -22.81 -20.36 17.04
CA ASP A 387 -23.31 -20.14 18.40
C ASP A 387 -23.05 -21.35 19.31
N LEU A 388 -23.19 -22.57 18.78
CA LEU A 388 -22.84 -23.80 19.51
C LEU A 388 -21.33 -23.86 19.83
N ALA A 389 -20.48 -23.60 18.84
CA ALA A 389 -19.03 -23.62 19.02
C ALA A 389 -18.56 -22.51 19.97
N ARG A 390 -19.23 -21.35 20.00
CA ARG A 390 -18.97 -20.28 20.99
C ARG A 390 -19.30 -20.70 22.42
N ARG A 391 -20.43 -21.36 22.64
CA ARG A 391 -20.78 -21.88 23.98
C ARG A 391 -19.75 -22.89 24.47
N ALA A 392 -19.35 -23.82 23.60
CA ALA A 392 -18.30 -24.78 23.92
C ALA A 392 -16.96 -24.08 24.24
N TYR A 393 -16.62 -23.02 23.49
CA TYR A 393 -15.43 -22.20 23.77
C TYR A 393 -15.52 -21.46 25.11
N GLU A 394 -16.68 -20.87 25.45
CA GLU A 394 -16.91 -20.18 26.73
C GLU A 394 -16.82 -21.14 27.92
N GLU A 395 -17.43 -22.32 27.82
CA GLU A 395 -17.34 -23.38 28.83
C GLU A 395 -15.89 -23.82 29.04
N MET A 396 -15.16 -24.09 27.94
CA MET A 396 -13.74 -24.46 28.03
C MET A 396 -12.86 -23.36 28.62
N LEU A 397 -13.16 -22.08 28.38
CA LEU A 397 -12.45 -20.98 29.02
C LEU A 397 -12.71 -20.92 30.53
N ALA A 398 -13.97 -21.11 30.95
CA ALA A 398 -14.32 -21.17 32.36
C ALA A 398 -13.61 -22.34 33.06
N ASP A 399 -13.58 -23.52 32.43
CA ASP A 399 -12.88 -24.70 32.94
C ASP A 399 -11.37 -24.44 33.12
N VAL A 400 -10.74 -23.76 32.14
CA VAL A 400 -9.31 -23.39 32.21
C VAL A 400 -9.05 -22.41 33.35
N GLU A 401 -9.93 -21.44 33.56
CA GLU A 401 -9.79 -20.48 34.66
C GLU A 401 -9.99 -21.13 36.03
N GLU A 402 -10.95 -22.04 36.18
CA GLU A 402 -11.17 -22.81 37.40
C GLU A 402 -9.96 -23.69 37.71
N LYS A 403 -9.49 -24.47 36.73
CA LYS A 403 -8.29 -25.29 36.86
C LYS A 403 -7.04 -24.46 37.17
N ALA A 404 -6.89 -23.30 36.53
CA ALA A 404 -5.80 -22.39 36.83
C ALA A 404 -5.84 -21.91 38.28
N LYS A 405 -7.02 -21.60 38.84
CA LYS A 405 -7.16 -21.22 40.26
C LYS A 405 -6.78 -22.38 41.20
N GLU A 406 -7.20 -23.62 40.88
CA GLU A 406 -6.83 -24.81 41.66
C GLU A 406 -5.31 -25.03 41.68
N GLU A 407 -4.66 -24.98 40.51
CA GLU A 407 -3.22 -25.26 40.36
C GLU A 407 -2.33 -24.12 40.91
N THR A 408 -2.80 -22.86 40.83
CA THR A 408 -2.07 -21.69 41.32
C THR A 408 -2.29 -21.40 42.80
N ALA A 409 -3.31 -22.00 43.45
CA ALA A 409 -3.56 -21.84 44.88
C ALA A 409 -2.34 -22.16 45.77
N ASN A 410 -1.45 -23.03 45.28
CA ASN A 410 -0.25 -23.47 45.98
C ASN A 410 1.04 -22.71 45.59
N LEU A 411 0.98 -21.74 44.68
CA LEU A 411 2.15 -20.95 44.23
C LEU A 411 1.87 -19.45 44.30
N ALA A 412 2.65 -18.73 45.10
CA ALA A 412 2.67 -17.27 45.08
C ALA A 412 3.18 -16.76 43.70
N ASP A 413 2.55 -15.72 43.16
CA ASP A 413 2.89 -15.03 41.90
C ASP A 413 2.73 -15.79 40.57
N ALA A 414 2.05 -16.94 40.56
CA ALA A 414 1.71 -17.64 39.32
C ALA A 414 0.52 -16.97 38.60
N LYS A 415 0.70 -16.57 37.33
CA LYS A 415 -0.35 -15.97 36.48
C LYS A 415 -0.59 -16.82 35.24
N LEU A 416 -1.85 -16.97 34.86
CA LEU A 416 -2.22 -17.56 33.57
C LEU A 416 -2.00 -16.53 32.46
N VAL A 417 -1.19 -16.88 31.46
CA VAL A 417 -0.85 -16.02 30.33
C VAL A 417 -1.13 -16.76 29.03
N TYR A 418 -1.72 -16.08 28.06
CA TYR A 418 -1.94 -16.61 26.72
C TYR A 418 -0.89 -16.07 25.74
N THR A 419 -0.33 -16.95 24.90
CA THR A 419 0.54 -16.57 23.77
C THR A 419 0.16 -17.34 22.52
N ALA A 420 0.04 -16.67 21.37
CA ALA A 420 -0.40 -17.29 20.11
C ALA A 420 0.36 -18.55 19.68
N GLN A 421 1.65 -18.68 20.04
CA GLN A 421 2.46 -19.86 19.68
C GLN A 421 2.31 -21.03 20.67
N ARG A 422 2.00 -20.76 21.94
CA ARG A 422 2.00 -21.76 23.02
C ARG A 422 0.62 -22.02 23.64
N GLY A 423 -0.37 -21.20 23.31
CA GLY A 423 -1.67 -21.20 24.00
C GLY A 423 -1.59 -20.63 25.41
N PHE A 424 -2.49 -21.11 26.28
CA PHE A 424 -2.46 -20.81 27.69
C PHE A 424 -1.29 -21.52 28.37
N HIS A 425 -0.53 -20.78 29.17
CA HIS A 425 0.57 -21.29 29.98
C HIS A 425 0.69 -20.47 31.26
N TYR A 426 1.36 -21.02 32.27
CA TYR A 426 1.63 -20.33 33.51
C TYR A 426 2.91 -19.52 33.40
N SER A 427 2.88 -18.29 33.91
CA SER A 427 4.04 -17.42 34.09
C SER A 427 4.19 -17.14 35.58
N ILE A 428 5.31 -17.54 36.17
CA ILE A 428 5.64 -17.34 37.58
C ILE A 428 6.71 -16.27 37.65
N GLY A 429 6.47 -15.21 38.43
CA GLY A 429 7.46 -14.16 38.67
C GLY A 429 8.63 -14.66 39.51
N ILE A 430 9.86 -14.32 39.15
CA ILE A 430 11.04 -14.61 39.99
C ILE A 430 11.66 -13.29 40.41
N ALA A 431 11.83 -13.08 41.72
CA ALA A 431 12.56 -11.92 42.25
C ALA A 431 14.09 -12.07 42.08
N ASP A 432 14.62 -13.29 42.26
CA ASP A 432 16.06 -13.59 42.12
C ASP A 432 16.32 -14.80 41.20
N PRO A 433 17.10 -14.65 40.10
CA PRO A 433 17.31 -15.70 39.10
C PRO A 433 18.15 -16.91 39.58
N LEU A 434 18.70 -16.84 40.79
CA LEU A 434 19.53 -17.87 41.42
C LEU A 434 18.76 -18.80 42.37
N ILE A 435 17.49 -18.49 42.69
CA ILE A 435 16.67 -19.31 43.59
C ILE A 435 16.11 -20.52 42.81
N GLU A 436 16.46 -21.73 43.23
CA GLU A 436 15.82 -22.95 42.74
C GLU A 436 14.39 -23.06 43.28
N LEU A 437 13.43 -22.51 42.53
CA LEU A 437 12.03 -22.72 42.82
C LEU A 437 11.69 -24.21 42.66
N ARG A 438 11.32 -24.90 43.76
CA ARG A 438 10.80 -26.28 43.69
C ARG A 438 9.38 -26.25 43.10
N LEU A 439 9.31 -26.42 41.79
CA LEU A 439 8.06 -26.57 41.08
C LEU A 439 7.48 -27.97 41.35
N PRO A 440 6.17 -28.10 41.66
CA PRO A 440 5.50 -29.38 41.72
C PRO A 440 5.69 -30.20 40.43
N SER A 441 5.73 -31.54 40.55
CA SER A 441 5.98 -32.46 39.42
C SER A 441 4.93 -32.42 38.31
N MET A 442 3.79 -31.76 38.55
CA MET A 442 2.74 -31.53 37.57
C MET A 442 3.13 -30.52 36.47
N PHE A 443 4.12 -29.66 36.71
CA PHE A 443 4.59 -28.67 35.74
C PHE A 443 5.62 -29.25 34.76
N ILE A 444 5.37 -29.05 33.48
CA ILE A 444 6.13 -29.58 32.35
C ILE A 444 6.52 -28.41 31.42
N GLN A 445 7.56 -28.61 30.60
CA GLN A 445 8.11 -27.61 29.68
C GLN A 445 8.49 -26.30 30.38
N VAL A 446 9.26 -26.41 31.46
CA VAL A 446 9.75 -25.26 32.23
C VAL A 446 10.80 -24.51 31.43
N VAL A 447 10.48 -23.29 31.00
CA VAL A 447 11.39 -22.36 30.31
C VAL A 447 11.68 -21.20 31.25
N ARG A 448 12.95 -21.03 31.62
CA ARG A 448 13.39 -19.93 32.50
C ARG A 448 13.78 -18.71 31.67
N HIS A 449 13.12 -17.59 31.96
CA HIS A 449 13.48 -16.25 31.49
C HIS A 449 14.15 -15.47 32.63
N ARG A 450 14.76 -14.32 32.31
CA ARG A 450 15.52 -13.52 33.29
C ARG A 450 14.68 -13.00 34.47
N ALA A 451 13.36 -12.84 34.28
CA ALA A 451 12.43 -12.30 35.28
C ALA A 451 11.18 -13.18 35.51
N SER A 452 11.05 -14.30 34.81
CA SER A 452 9.89 -15.17 34.91
C SER A 452 10.20 -16.62 34.52
N ILE A 453 9.45 -17.57 35.07
CA ILE A 453 9.43 -18.97 34.61
C ILE A 453 8.13 -19.19 33.87
N SER A 454 8.21 -19.70 32.64
CA SER A 454 7.04 -20.19 31.91
C SER A 454 6.94 -21.71 32.05
N CYS A 455 5.78 -22.21 32.46
CA CYS A 455 5.51 -23.65 32.59
C CYS A 455 4.09 -23.99 32.12
N THR A 456 3.84 -25.27 31.83
CA THR A 456 2.55 -25.79 31.36
C THR A 456 2.21 -27.09 32.10
N THR A 457 0.95 -27.49 32.12
CA THR A 457 0.50 -28.79 32.70
C THR A 457 -0.13 -29.67 31.62
N ARG A 458 -0.18 -31.00 31.83
CA ARG A 458 -0.77 -31.94 30.84
C ARG A 458 -2.25 -31.64 30.59
N GLU A 459 -2.96 -31.23 31.63
CA GLU A 459 -4.38 -30.87 31.53
C GLU A 459 -4.54 -29.59 30.71
N LEU A 460 -3.71 -28.57 30.96
CA LEU A 460 -3.72 -27.33 30.20
C LEU A 460 -3.40 -27.53 28.71
N ILE A 461 -2.49 -28.46 28.37
CA ILE A 461 -2.22 -28.83 26.97
C ILE A 461 -3.48 -29.42 26.32
N LYS A 462 -4.20 -30.33 27.00
CA LYS A 462 -5.45 -30.90 26.47
C LYS A 462 -6.54 -29.84 26.30
N TYR A 463 -6.67 -28.89 27.24
CA TYR A 463 -7.59 -27.78 27.08
C TYR A 463 -7.19 -26.88 25.92
N ASN A 464 -5.90 -26.56 25.75
CA ASN A 464 -5.40 -25.80 24.61
C ASN A 464 -5.74 -26.46 23.27
N ASP A 465 -5.57 -27.79 23.16
CA ASP A 465 -5.91 -28.53 21.94
C ASP A 465 -7.42 -28.46 21.64
N ARG A 466 -8.27 -28.64 22.67
CA ARG A 466 -9.73 -28.53 22.52
C ARG A 466 -10.19 -27.13 22.15
N ILE A 467 -9.60 -26.11 22.78
CA ILE A 467 -9.85 -24.69 22.47
C ILE A 467 -9.40 -24.37 21.05
N ALA A 468 -8.30 -24.96 20.57
CA ALA A 468 -7.84 -24.78 19.20
C ALA A 468 -8.88 -25.31 18.20
N VAL A 469 -9.39 -26.54 18.42
CA VAL A 469 -10.44 -27.14 17.59
C VAL A 469 -11.72 -26.30 17.59
N ALA A 470 -12.20 -25.86 18.76
CA ALA A 470 -13.40 -25.05 18.85
C ALA A 470 -13.27 -23.73 18.08
N VAL A 471 -12.10 -23.08 18.15
CA VAL A 471 -11.86 -21.85 17.37
C VAL A 471 -11.75 -22.13 15.89
N ASP A 472 -11.10 -23.23 15.48
CA ASP A 472 -11.02 -23.60 14.06
C ASP A 472 -12.42 -23.83 13.47
N GLU A 473 -13.32 -24.48 14.21
CA GLU A 473 -14.73 -24.62 13.83
C GLU A 473 -15.45 -23.27 13.74
N ILE A 474 -15.23 -22.36 14.70
CA ILE A 474 -15.77 -21.00 14.64
C ILE A 474 -15.26 -20.28 13.39
N MET A 475 -13.97 -20.39 13.06
CA MET A 475 -13.37 -19.70 11.91
C MET A 475 -13.92 -20.24 10.60
N VAL A 476 -13.97 -21.55 10.41
CA VAL A 476 -14.49 -22.17 9.18
C VAL A 476 -15.94 -21.77 8.94
N ASN A 477 -16.79 -21.83 9.96
CA ASN A 477 -18.19 -21.43 9.83
C ASN A 477 -18.35 -19.91 9.63
N SER A 478 -17.50 -19.11 10.27
CA SER A 478 -17.50 -17.65 10.08
C SER A 478 -17.08 -17.26 8.66
N ASN A 479 -16.17 -18.02 8.04
CA ASN A 479 -15.75 -17.78 6.65
C ASN A 479 -16.93 -17.83 5.68
N ALA A 480 -17.81 -18.81 5.81
CA ALA A 480 -18.99 -18.94 4.94
C ALA A 480 -19.89 -17.69 5.01
N VAL A 481 -20.10 -17.14 6.23
CA VAL A 481 -20.86 -15.91 6.43
C VAL A 481 -20.13 -14.70 5.83
N VAL A 482 -18.81 -14.62 6.01
CA VAL A 482 -17.97 -13.54 5.46
C VAL A 482 -17.96 -13.55 3.94
N VAL A 483 -17.81 -14.71 3.30
CA VAL A 483 -17.83 -14.84 1.84
C VAL A 483 -19.18 -14.38 1.27
N GLY A 484 -20.30 -14.78 1.91
CA GLY A 484 -21.63 -14.30 1.52
C GLY A 484 -21.78 -12.77 1.66
N LEU A 485 -21.26 -12.20 2.75
CA LEU A 485 -21.25 -10.75 2.97
C LEU A 485 -20.38 -10.01 1.96
N LEU A 486 -19.18 -10.51 1.65
CA LEU A 486 -18.29 -9.93 0.63
C LEU A 486 -18.95 -9.95 -0.75
N SER A 487 -19.65 -11.03 -1.10
CA SER A 487 -20.41 -11.10 -2.35
C SER A 487 -21.53 -10.06 -2.42
N GLN A 488 -22.18 -9.73 -1.30
CA GLN A 488 -23.20 -8.68 -1.25
C GLN A 488 -22.57 -7.28 -1.39
N ILE A 489 -21.46 -7.02 -0.70
CA ILE A 489 -20.74 -5.74 -0.74
C ILE A 489 -20.14 -5.49 -2.13
N ARG A 490 -19.76 -6.56 -2.83
CA ARG A 490 -19.15 -6.49 -4.17
C ARG A 490 -20.02 -5.76 -5.20
N ALA A 491 -21.35 -5.83 -5.09
CA ALA A 491 -22.26 -5.08 -5.95
C ALA A 491 -22.08 -3.55 -5.82
N SER A 492 -21.62 -3.08 -4.65
CA SER A 492 -21.40 -1.66 -4.35
C SER A 492 -19.91 -1.30 -4.31
N ILE A 493 -19.04 -2.07 -4.98
CA ILE A 493 -17.59 -1.86 -4.93
C ILE A 493 -17.15 -0.53 -5.55
N GLY A 494 -17.88 -0.03 -6.56
CA GLY A 494 -17.67 1.29 -7.15
C GLY A 494 -17.69 2.41 -6.09
N TYR A 495 -18.63 2.35 -5.15
CA TYR A 495 -18.70 3.27 -4.02
C TYR A 495 -17.50 3.13 -3.05
N LEU A 496 -17.01 1.90 -2.81
CA LEU A 496 -15.83 1.73 -1.96
C LEU A 496 -14.58 2.36 -2.57
N TYR A 497 -14.41 2.29 -3.90
CA TYR A 497 -13.34 2.99 -4.59
C TYR A 497 -13.47 4.52 -4.48
N SER A 498 -14.68 5.07 -4.60
CA SER A 498 -14.88 6.51 -4.44
C SER A 498 -14.54 6.97 -3.01
N VAL A 499 -14.92 6.20 -1.99
CA VAL A 499 -14.56 6.47 -0.59
C VAL A 499 -13.04 6.47 -0.39
N VAL A 500 -12.33 5.48 -0.94
CA VAL A 500 -10.86 5.41 -0.89
C VAL A 500 -10.24 6.66 -1.50
N GLU A 501 -10.73 7.08 -2.66
CA GLU A 501 -10.22 8.23 -3.39
C GLU A 501 -10.47 9.53 -2.63
N VAL A 502 -11.67 9.70 -2.06
CA VAL A 502 -12.01 10.86 -1.24
C VAL A 502 -11.12 10.94 0.00
N ILE A 503 -10.94 9.84 0.74
CA ILE A 503 -10.09 9.85 1.95
C ILE A 503 -8.64 10.17 1.60
N SER A 504 -8.12 9.58 0.51
CA SER A 504 -6.76 9.85 0.02
C SER A 504 -6.58 11.32 -0.39
N THR A 505 -7.59 11.89 -1.05
CA THR A 505 -7.60 13.27 -1.51
C THR A 505 -7.64 14.27 -0.34
N ILE A 506 -8.50 14.01 0.66
CA ILE A 506 -8.58 14.86 1.85
C ILE A 506 -7.28 14.78 2.66
N ASP A 507 -6.70 13.59 2.83
CA ASP A 507 -5.43 13.42 3.54
C ASP A 507 -4.26 14.12 2.82
N PHE A 508 -4.25 14.09 1.48
CA PHE A 508 -3.30 14.83 0.66
C PHE A 508 -3.39 16.35 0.93
N PHE A 509 -4.57 16.95 0.80
CA PHE A 509 -4.73 18.39 1.06
C PHE A 509 -4.49 18.76 2.52
N ALA A 510 -4.92 17.91 3.47
CA ALA A 510 -4.64 18.10 4.88
C ALA A 510 -3.13 18.07 5.17
N SER A 511 -2.35 17.24 4.48
CA SER A 511 -0.89 17.22 4.61
C SER A 511 -0.26 18.52 4.10
N LEU A 512 -0.71 19.02 2.95
CA LEU A 512 -0.23 20.30 2.39
C LEU A 512 -0.58 21.49 3.29
N ALA A 513 -1.82 21.55 3.79
CA ALA A 513 -2.25 22.58 4.73
C ALA A 513 -1.43 22.54 6.03
N MET A 514 -1.16 21.35 6.59
CA MET A 514 -0.30 21.20 7.78
C MET A 514 1.13 21.68 7.54
N TYR A 515 1.67 21.46 6.33
CA TYR A 515 2.98 21.97 5.97
C TYR A 515 2.97 23.50 5.87
N ALA A 516 1.97 24.07 5.21
CA ALA A 516 1.77 25.51 5.05
C ALA A 516 1.50 26.26 6.37
N MET A 517 1.02 25.56 7.41
CA MET A 517 0.93 26.13 8.77
C MET A 517 2.27 26.16 9.50
N LYS A 518 3.13 25.17 9.28
CA LYS A 518 4.43 25.05 9.96
C LYS A 518 5.51 25.92 9.33
N THR A 519 5.40 26.13 8.03
CA THR A 519 6.40 26.87 7.24
C THR A 519 5.73 28.08 6.60
N PRO A 520 6.40 29.24 6.53
CA PRO A 520 5.83 30.44 5.94
C PRO A 520 5.75 30.31 4.41
N THR A 521 4.70 29.65 3.93
CA THR A 521 4.40 29.47 2.50
C THR A 521 3.40 30.49 2.01
N VAL A 522 3.46 30.82 0.71
CA VAL A 522 2.55 31.75 0.06
C VAL A 522 1.92 31.07 -1.15
N ARG A 523 0.62 31.32 -1.38
CA ARG A 523 -0.09 30.84 -2.57
C ARG A 523 0.55 31.41 -3.85
N PRO A 524 0.88 30.57 -4.84
CA PRO A 524 1.39 31.03 -6.14
C PRO A 524 0.31 31.78 -6.92
N SER A 525 0.75 32.67 -7.82
CA SER A 525 -0.12 33.29 -8.82
C SER A 525 0.35 32.92 -10.22
N PHE A 526 -0.58 32.53 -11.07
CA PHE A 526 -0.31 32.16 -12.46
C PHE A 526 -0.79 33.27 -13.38
N SER A 527 0.07 33.70 -14.29
CA SER A 527 -0.23 34.71 -15.31
C SER A 527 0.10 34.14 -16.69
N GLU A 528 -0.60 34.63 -17.72
CA GLU A 528 -0.28 34.32 -19.12
C GLU A 528 1.00 35.01 -19.61
N ALA A 529 1.51 35.97 -18.85
CA ALA A 529 2.84 36.49 -19.05
C ALA A 529 3.84 35.35 -18.74
N ASN A 530 4.47 34.76 -19.76
CA ASN A 530 5.53 33.73 -19.63
C ASN A 530 6.77 34.30 -18.91
N ALA A 531 6.62 34.63 -17.64
CA ALA A 531 7.62 35.17 -16.76
C ALA A 531 7.52 34.43 -15.43
N LEU A 532 8.66 34.04 -14.89
CA LEU A 532 8.78 33.44 -13.57
C LEU A 532 9.38 34.49 -12.64
N VAL A 533 8.62 34.87 -11.62
CA VAL A 533 9.02 35.85 -10.62
C VAL A 533 8.90 35.21 -9.24
N ILE A 534 10.02 35.01 -8.57
CA ILE A 534 10.08 34.53 -7.19
C ILE A 534 10.70 35.64 -6.36
N ARG A 535 9.94 36.18 -5.41
CA ARG A 535 10.44 37.19 -4.46
C ARG A 535 10.76 36.50 -3.13
N ARG A 536 11.97 36.73 -2.63
CA ARG A 536 12.51 36.16 -1.39
C ARG A 536 12.27 34.66 -1.29
N GLY A 537 12.59 33.95 -2.37
CA GLY A 537 12.51 32.49 -2.42
C GLY A 537 13.50 31.84 -1.46
N ARG A 538 13.04 30.80 -0.76
CA ARG A 538 13.84 29.96 0.12
C ARG A 538 13.78 28.51 -0.35
N HIS A 539 14.82 27.75 -0.02
CA HIS A 539 14.88 26.33 -0.35
C HIS A 539 14.25 25.49 0.75
N PRO A 540 13.18 24.72 0.48
CA PRO A 540 12.41 24.05 1.53
C PRO A 540 13.21 23.01 2.32
N LEU A 541 14.18 22.33 1.71
CA LEU A 541 15.04 21.41 2.47
C LEU A 541 16.05 22.11 3.38
N LEU A 542 16.49 23.33 3.00
CA LEU A 542 17.48 24.07 3.77
C LEU A 542 16.80 24.87 4.87
N ASP A 543 15.61 25.41 4.61
CA ASP A 543 14.81 26.19 5.57
C ASP A 543 14.42 25.35 6.82
N ILE A 544 14.38 24.02 6.67
CA ILE A 544 14.14 23.07 7.77
C ILE A 544 15.44 22.58 8.41
N ALA A 545 16.56 22.62 7.68
CA ALA A 545 17.84 22.08 8.14
C ALA A 545 18.74 23.13 8.80
N ILE A 546 18.57 24.41 8.46
CA ILE A 546 19.41 25.52 8.85
C ILE A 546 18.49 26.68 9.24
N ASP A 547 18.67 27.26 10.43
CA ASP A 547 17.78 28.32 10.94
C ASP A 547 17.95 29.67 10.20
N ASP A 548 19.13 29.95 9.63
CA ASP A 548 19.46 31.22 8.97
C ASP A 548 19.62 31.09 7.44
N VAL A 549 18.57 30.65 6.75
CA VAL A 549 18.56 30.62 5.27
C VAL A 549 18.27 32.01 4.69
N ILE A 550 19.24 32.54 3.95
CA ILE A 550 19.10 33.80 3.22
C ILE A 550 18.21 33.59 1.98
N ALA A 551 17.10 34.30 1.93
CA ALA A 551 16.17 34.32 0.82
C ALA A 551 16.74 35.09 -0.39
N ASN A 552 16.48 34.61 -1.60
CA ASN A 552 16.95 35.24 -2.84
C ASN A 552 15.81 35.46 -3.84
N ASP A 553 15.91 36.52 -4.64
CA ASP A 553 14.96 36.81 -5.70
C ASP A 553 15.35 36.10 -7.00
N CYS A 554 14.37 35.66 -7.77
CA CYS A 554 14.54 35.12 -9.11
C CYS A 554 13.60 35.84 -10.09
N TYR A 555 14.15 36.25 -11.22
CA TYR A 555 13.40 36.84 -12.32
C TYR A 555 13.84 36.22 -13.64
N LEU A 556 12.90 35.59 -14.35
CA LEU A 556 13.07 35.04 -15.68
C LEU A 556 11.91 35.52 -16.55
N SER A 557 12.19 36.03 -17.73
CA SER A 557 11.18 36.54 -18.67
C SER A 557 11.48 36.06 -20.09
N LYS A 558 10.62 36.39 -21.06
CA LYS A 558 10.87 36.08 -22.48
C LYS A 558 12.15 36.75 -22.99
N GLU A 559 12.50 37.91 -22.43
CA GLU A 559 13.69 38.70 -22.75
C GLU A 559 14.93 38.19 -22.00
N SER A 560 14.78 37.72 -20.75
CA SER A 560 15.87 37.18 -19.93
C SER A 560 15.63 35.71 -19.57
N ARG A 561 15.90 34.81 -20.52
CA ARG A 561 15.65 33.36 -20.38
C ARG A 561 16.78 32.59 -19.71
N ILE A 562 17.99 33.17 -19.67
CA ILE A 562 19.21 32.52 -19.16
C ILE A 562 19.82 33.44 -18.11
N ALA A 563 20.00 32.92 -16.90
CA ALA A 563 20.73 33.59 -15.82
C ALA A 563 22.10 32.92 -15.64
N ILE A 564 23.18 33.66 -15.88
CA ILE A 564 24.55 33.19 -15.65
C ILE A 564 24.98 33.65 -14.26
N ILE A 565 25.25 32.69 -13.37
CA ILE A 565 25.65 32.96 -11.98
C ILE A 565 27.16 32.70 -11.83
N THR A 566 27.90 33.72 -11.43
CA THR A 566 29.36 33.64 -11.19
C THR A 566 29.69 33.95 -9.73
N GLY A 567 30.69 33.27 -9.15
CA GLY A 567 31.13 33.53 -7.77
C GLY A 567 32.21 32.55 -7.27
N PRO A 568 32.77 32.79 -6.06
CA PRO A 568 33.88 32.02 -5.51
C PRO A 568 33.46 30.66 -4.95
N ASN A 569 34.30 29.65 -5.15
CA ASN A 569 34.01 28.23 -4.85
C ASN A 569 33.65 27.93 -3.37
N MET A 570 34.12 28.76 -2.43
CA MET A 570 34.00 28.54 -0.97
C MET A 570 32.92 29.39 -0.29
N VAL A 571 32.36 30.40 -0.96
CA VAL A 571 31.20 31.15 -0.44
C VAL A 571 29.97 30.66 -1.19
N CYS A 572 29.38 29.58 -0.67
CA CYS A 572 28.04 29.12 -1.06
C CYS A 572 27.84 28.61 -2.50
N PHE A 573 28.89 28.19 -3.22
CA PHE A 573 28.75 27.75 -4.60
C PHE A 573 27.90 26.46 -4.79
N PRO A 574 28.03 25.40 -3.97
CA PRO A 574 27.17 24.23 -4.11
C PRO A 574 25.75 24.40 -3.55
N PRO A 575 25.50 24.96 -2.34
CA PRO A 575 24.14 25.03 -1.83
C PRO A 575 23.31 26.15 -2.45
N LYS A 576 23.85 27.29 -2.92
CA LYS A 576 23.01 28.39 -3.44
C LYS A 576 22.52 28.21 -4.88
N ILE A 577 23.29 27.59 -5.78
CA ILE A 577 22.86 27.38 -7.18
C ILE A 577 22.00 26.12 -7.32
N PHE A 578 22.37 25.02 -6.65
CA PHE A 578 21.44 23.90 -6.49
C PHE A 578 20.20 24.36 -5.71
N SER A 579 20.34 25.17 -4.66
CA SER A 579 19.19 25.82 -4.03
C SER A 579 18.39 26.65 -5.01
N PHE A 580 18.98 27.41 -5.92
CA PHE A 580 18.22 28.30 -6.80
C PHE A 580 17.46 27.54 -7.89
N ILE A 581 18.11 26.64 -8.62
CA ILE A 581 17.49 25.84 -9.69
C ILE A 581 16.51 24.83 -9.08
N HIS A 582 16.88 24.17 -7.98
CA HIS A 582 16.00 23.26 -7.27
C HIS A 582 14.90 24.04 -6.53
N SER A 583 15.10 25.27 -6.02
CA SER A 583 14.01 26.09 -5.48
C SER A 583 13.09 26.64 -6.56
N ILE A 584 13.56 26.86 -7.79
CA ILE A 584 12.68 27.22 -8.91
C ILE A 584 11.86 26.00 -9.33
N LEU A 585 12.50 24.83 -9.47
CA LEU A 585 11.80 23.59 -9.79
C LEU A 585 10.86 23.18 -8.66
N ILE A 586 11.29 23.37 -7.42
CA ILE A 586 10.49 23.08 -6.23
C ILE A 586 9.43 24.15 -6.03
N ALA A 587 9.65 25.45 -6.27
CA ALA A 587 8.60 26.47 -6.23
C ALA A 587 7.61 26.29 -7.37
N PHE A 588 8.05 25.83 -8.54
CA PHE A 588 7.18 25.38 -9.62
C PHE A 588 6.39 24.12 -9.20
N ASN A 589 7.04 23.13 -8.56
CA ASN A 589 6.36 21.97 -7.98
C ASN A 589 5.41 22.32 -6.83
N PHE A 590 5.78 23.27 -5.99
CA PHE A 590 5.01 23.77 -4.85
C PHE A 590 3.84 24.60 -5.34
N ALA A 591 4.01 25.26 -6.49
CA ALA A 591 2.94 25.97 -7.14
C ALA A 591 1.98 25.03 -7.89
N GLN A 592 2.48 23.89 -8.38
CA GLN A 592 1.69 22.88 -9.12
C GLN A 592 1.04 21.79 -8.24
N LEU A 593 1.53 21.62 -7.00
CA LEU A 593 0.93 20.82 -5.93
C LEU A 593 -0.20 21.62 -5.26
#